data_AF-A0A9R0JLK6-F1
#
_entry.id   AF-A0A9R0JLK6-F1
#
_cell.length_a   1.000
_cell.length_b   1.000
_cell.length_c   1.000
_cell.angle_alpha   90.00
_cell.angle_beta   90.00
_cell.angle_gamma   90.00
#
_symmetry.space_group_name_H-M   'P 1'
#
loop_
_entity.id
_entity.type
_entity.pdbx_description
1 polymer ?
#
loop_
_entity_poly.entity_id
_entity_poly.type
_entity_poly.pdbx_seq_one_letter_code
_entity_poly.pdbx_strand_id
1 'polypeptide(L)'
;MENILNKYRNVVASSTDAGPSNSPSATDLQIQMVQYNPDDELTAMETLSSLSQQLMGKRLEILSHHELHIMEKILNASILSIQNMKEFLLKKEIEKSKQREDRITKENEALREELEELKQKLNPSCSSESNSLKRMRLMCDDQDRIAGKQVELEDDIE
;
A
#
# COMPACT_ATOMS: atom_id res chain seq x y z
N MET A 1 11.34 -6.42 -21.83
CA MET A 1 10.51 -5.60 -22.75
C MET A 1 10.01 -6.40 -23.95
N GLU A 2 10.76 -7.42 -24.40
CA GLU A 2 10.38 -8.32 -25.50
C GLU A 2 9.06 -9.10 -25.29
N ASN A 3 8.72 -9.46 -24.05
CA ASN A 3 7.47 -10.18 -23.76
C ASN A 3 6.19 -9.39 -24.08
N ILE A 4 6.25 -8.05 -24.04
CA ILE A 4 5.09 -7.21 -24.39
C ILE A 4 4.93 -7.15 -25.91
N LEU A 5 6.04 -7.05 -26.64
CA LEU A 5 6.03 -6.97 -28.11
C LEU A 5 5.60 -8.31 -28.74
N ASN A 6 6.00 -9.45 -28.17
CA ASN A 6 5.56 -10.76 -28.64
C ASN A 6 4.05 -11.00 -28.49
N LYS A 7 3.40 -10.36 -27.50
CA LYS A 7 1.95 -10.49 -27.30
C LYS A 7 1.15 -9.90 -28.47
N TYR A 8 1.65 -8.85 -29.11
CA TYR A 8 0.99 -8.22 -30.25
C TYR A 8 1.39 -8.84 -31.60
N ARG A 9 2.58 -9.44 -31.70
CA ARG A 9 3.05 -10.14 -32.91
C ARG A 9 2.20 -11.37 -33.24
N ASN A 10 1.77 -12.13 -32.22
CA ASN A 10 0.93 -13.31 -32.42
C ASN A 10 -0.54 -12.99 -32.74
N VAL A 11 -1.04 -11.78 -32.41
CA VAL A 11 -2.43 -11.39 -32.75
C VAL A 11 -2.56 -11.08 -34.25
N VAL A 12 -1.52 -10.56 -34.89
CA VAL A 12 -1.53 -10.25 -36.33
C VAL A 12 -1.28 -11.49 -37.19
N ALA A 13 -0.53 -12.48 -36.69
CA ALA A 13 -0.18 -13.69 -37.44
C ALA A 13 -1.24 -14.82 -37.38
N SER A 14 -2.27 -14.70 -36.54
CA SER A 14 -3.29 -15.76 -36.35
C SER A 14 -4.52 -15.62 -37.25
N SER A 15 -4.55 -14.65 -38.18
CA SER A 15 -5.73 -14.34 -39.00
C SER A 15 -5.55 -14.60 -40.49
N THR A 16 -4.69 -15.56 -40.87
CA THR A 16 -4.53 -15.99 -42.28
C THR A 16 -4.32 -17.50 -42.40
N ASP A 17 -5.41 -18.25 -42.61
CA ASP A 17 -5.49 -19.44 -43.50
C ASP A 17 -6.99 -19.87 -43.62
N ALA A 18 -7.68 -19.63 -44.74
CA ALA A 18 -7.93 -20.52 -45.90
C ALA A 18 -8.84 -21.74 -45.60
N GLY A 19 -10.05 -21.99 -46.16
CA GLY A 19 -10.94 -21.45 -47.24
C GLY A 19 -12.28 -22.26 -47.24
N PRO A 20 -13.12 -22.39 -48.31
CA PRO A 20 -13.29 -21.61 -49.55
C PRO A 20 -14.78 -21.21 -49.89
N SER A 21 -14.94 -20.43 -50.95
CA SER A 21 -16.15 -20.17 -51.78
C SER A 21 -17.25 -19.23 -51.26
N ASN A 22 -17.17 -17.95 -51.66
CA ASN A 22 -18.08 -17.34 -52.64
C ASN A 22 -17.57 -15.93 -52.97
N SER A 23 -17.37 -15.63 -54.26
CA SER A 23 -17.06 -14.26 -54.69
C SER A 23 -18.30 -13.38 -54.50
N PRO A 24 -18.11 -12.13 -54.06
CA PRO A 24 -18.18 -11.06 -55.04
C PRO A 24 -17.01 -10.07 -54.90
N SER A 25 -16.54 -9.63 -56.07
CA SER A 25 -15.91 -8.34 -56.40
C SER A 25 -15.06 -7.64 -55.34
N ALA A 26 -13.78 -7.47 -55.67
CA ALA A 26 -12.86 -6.55 -55.04
C ALA A 26 -13.31 -5.09 -55.18
N THR A 27 -14.12 -4.61 -54.25
CA THR A 27 -14.26 -3.21 -53.80
C THR A 27 -15.34 -3.19 -52.73
N ASP A 28 -14.95 -3.07 -51.45
CA ASP A 28 -15.72 -2.41 -50.37
C ASP A 28 -15.17 -2.75 -48.98
N LEU A 29 -13.85 -2.57 -48.81
CA LEU A 29 -13.34 -2.07 -47.54
C LEU A 29 -12.84 -0.66 -47.80
N GLN A 30 -13.81 0.25 -47.99
CA GLN A 30 -13.56 1.67 -47.81
C GLN A 30 -13.17 1.84 -46.34
N ILE A 31 -11.87 1.72 -46.03
CA ILE A 31 -11.30 2.41 -44.89
C ILE A 31 -11.57 3.87 -45.19
N GLN A 32 -12.67 4.38 -44.66
CA GLN A 32 -12.93 5.80 -44.65
C GLN A 32 -11.77 6.39 -43.86
N MET A 33 -10.84 7.03 -44.58
CA MET A 33 -9.95 8.01 -43.98
C MET A 33 -10.90 9.00 -43.31
N VAL A 34 -11.11 8.88 -42.00
CA VAL A 34 -11.65 9.97 -41.20
C VAL A 34 -10.64 11.08 -41.41
N GLN A 35 -11.02 12.05 -42.23
CA GLN A 35 -10.19 13.19 -42.53
C GLN A 35 -9.90 13.86 -41.20
N TYR A 36 -8.66 13.76 -40.73
CA TYR A 36 -8.23 14.38 -39.48
C TYR A 36 -8.42 15.89 -39.64
N ASN A 37 -9.41 16.42 -38.93
CA ASN A 37 -9.70 17.83 -38.92
C ASN A 37 -9.28 18.37 -37.55
N PRO A 38 -8.17 19.12 -37.45
CA PRO A 38 -7.66 19.60 -36.16
C PRO A 38 -8.66 20.52 -35.45
N ASP A 39 -9.57 21.15 -36.21
CA ASP A 39 -10.66 21.97 -35.69
C ASP A 39 -11.71 21.14 -34.91
N ASP A 40 -11.93 19.88 -35.29
CA ASP A 40 -12.85 18.99 -34.58
C ASP A 40 -12.29 18.57 -33.22
N GLU A 41 -10.97 18.36 -33.12
CA GLU A 41 -10.27 18.03 -31.87
C GLU A 41 -10.24 19.22 -30.91
N LEU A 42 -9.96 20.42 -31.43
CA LEU A 42 -10.00 21.65 -30.63
C LEU A 42 -11.41 21.89 -30.07
N THR A 43 -12.44 21.75 -30.91
CA THR A 43 -13.84 21.90 -30.50
C THR A 43 -14.26 20.85 -29.47
N ALA A 44 -13.82 19.60 -29.63
CA ALA A 44 -14.06 18.52 -28.65
C ALA A 44 -13.37 18.81 -27.30
N MET A 45 -12.17 19.37 -27.32
CA MET A 45 -11.46 19.75 -26.11
C MET A 45 -12.14 20.92 -25.38
N GLU A 46 -12.60 21.94 -26.11
CA GLU A 46 -13.33 23.07 -25.55
C GLU A 46 -14.66 22.66 -24.92
N THR A 47 -15.42 21.79 -25.61
CA THR A 47 -16.69 21.26 -25.09
C THR A 47 -16.48 20.41 -23.84
N LEU A 48 -15.45 19.56 -23.81
CA LEU A 48 -15.10 18.77 -22.63
C LEU A 48 -14.65 19.65 -21.44
N SER A 49 -13.87 20.69 -21.71
CA SER A 49 -13.46 21.67 -20.70
C SER A 49 -14.67 22.42 -20.12
N SER A 50 -15.60 22.85 -20.98
CA SER A 50 -16.85 23.49 -20.57
C SER A 50 -17.70 22.56 -19.70
N LEU A 51 -17.89 21.31 -20.13
CA LEU A 51 -18.63 20.31 -19.38
C LEU A 51 -17.98 20.02 -18.01
N SER A 52 -16.65 19.91 -17.96
CA SER A 52 -15.92 19.75 -16.70
C SER A 52 -16.15 20.91 -15.74
N GLN A 53 -16.14 22.16 -16.25
CA GLN A 53 -16.48 23.33 -15.44
C GLN A 53 -17.91 23.29 -14.91
N GLN A 54 -18.87 22.88 -15.74
CA GLN A 54 -20.28 22.71 -15.33
C GLN A 54 -20.45 21.64 -14.25
N LEU A 55 -19.81 20.47 -14.42
CA LEU A 55 -19.83 19.41 -13.41
C LEU A 55 -19.17 19.84 -12.09
N MET A 56 -18.26 20.82 -12.12
CA MET A 56 -17.67 21.46 -10.94
C MET A 56 -18.52 22.63 -10.39
N GLY A 57 -19.72 22.86 -10.91
CA GLY A 57 -20.64 23.91 -10.46
C GLY A 57 -20.31 25.31 -10.97
N LYS A 58 -19.54 25.44 -12.05
CA LYS A 58 -19.20 26.73 -12.69
C LYS A 58 -19.96 26.89 -14.00
N ARG A 59 -20.21 28.14 -14.42
CA ARG A 59 -20.90 28.47 -15.68
C ARG A 59 -22.26 27.76 -15.80
N LEU A 60 -23.05 27.81 -14.74
CA LEU A 60 -24.38 27.18 -14.71
C LEU A 60 -25.45 28.09 -15.29
N GLU A 61 -25.17 29.38 -15.45
CA GLU A 61 -26.11 30.39 -15.94
C GLU A 61 -26.52 30.16 -17.40
N ILE A 62 -25.73 29.39 -18.14
CA ILE A 62 -25.99 29.02 -19.54
C ILE A 62 -26.82 27.74 -19.68
N LEU A 63 -27.09 27.03 -18.59
CA LEU A 63 -27.86 25.79 -18.58
C LEU A 63 -29.33 26.06 -18.27
N SER A 64 -30.22 25.33 -18.93
CA SER A 64 -31.63 25.31 -18.58
C SER A 64 -31.87 24.56 -17.26
N HIS A 65 -33.00 24.83 -16.61
CA HIS A 65 -33.41 24.11 -15.41
C HIS A 65 -33.46 22.58 -15.62
N HIS A 66 -33.86 22.13 -16.82
CA HIS A 66 -33.91 20.70 -17.12
C HIS A 66 -32.51 20.08 -17.16
N GLU A 67 -31.55 20.74 -17.79
CA GLU A 67 -30.15 20.30 -17.85
C GLU A 67 -29.50 20.29 -16.47
N LEU A 68 -29.76 21.32 -15.65
CA LEU A 68 -29.31 21.36 -14.26
C LEU A 68 -29.86 20.20 -13.44
N HIS A 69 -31.15 19.88 -13.58
CA HIS A 69 -31.77 18.75 -12.88
C HIS A 69 -31.18 17.40 -13.31
N ILE A 70 -30.88 17.22 -14.60
CA ILE A 70 -30.20 16.02 -15.10
C ILE A 70 -28.79 15.93 -14.50
N MET A 71 -28.04 17.03 -14.53
CA MET A 71 -26.68 17.08 -14.00
C MET A 71 -26.66 16.76 -12.50
N GLU A 72 -27.58 17.32 -11.73
CA GLU A 72 -27.75 17.02 -10.30
C GLU A 72 -27.98 15.52 -10.07
N LYS A 73 -28.88 14.89 -10.83
CA LYS A 73 -29.12 13.45 -10.71
C LYS A 73 -27.87 12.62 -11.00
N ILE A 74 -27.12 12.96 -12.05
CA ILE A 74 -25.89 12.25 -12.43
C ILE A 74 -24.81 12.45 -11.37
N LEU A 75 -24.64 13.66 -10.85
CA LEU A 75 -23.68 13.97 -9.79
C LEU A 75 -24.04 13.20 -8.51
N ASN A 76 -25.30 13.20 -8.09
CA ASN A 76 -25.73 12.46 -6.91
C ASN A 76 -25.51 10.95 -7.06
N ALA A 77 -25.86 10.37 -8.22
CA ALA A 77 -25.64 8.95 -8.49
C ALA A 77 -24.14 8.59 -8.52
N SER A 78 -23.32 9.43 -9.15
CA SER A 78 -21.88 9.19 -9.25
C SER A 78 -21.16 9.36 -7.91
N ILE A 79 -21.54 10.36 -7.10
CA ILE A 79 -21.04 10.55 -5.73
C ILE A 79 -21.31 9.30 -4.90
N LEU A 80 -22.55 8.79 -4.92
CA LEU A 80 -22.92 7.58 -4.19
C LEU A 80 -22.10 6.37 -4.66
N SER A 81 -21.92 6.21 -5.97
CA SER A 81 -21.10 5.12 -6.53
C SER A 81 -19.63 5.22 -6.10
N ILE A 82 -19.05 6.42 -6.11
CA ILE A 82 -17.66 6.67 -5.70
C ILE A 82 -17.50 6.40 -4.21
N GLN A 83 -18.45 6.83 -3.37
CA GLN A 83 -18.46 6.56 -1.93
C GLN A 83 -18.48 5.06 -1.65
N ASN A 84 -19.39 4.32 -2.27
CA ASN A 84 -19.49 2.87 -2.12
C ASN A 84 -18.21 2.16 -2.55
N MET A 85 -17.63 2.56 -3.68
CA MET A 85 -16.36 2.01 -4.15
C MET A 85 -15.22 2.30 -3.16
N LYS A 86 -15.13 3.54 -2.66
CA LYS A 86 -14.10 3.94 -1.68
C LYS A 86 -14.24 3.13 -0.40
N GLU A 87 -15.45 2.96 0.12
CA GLU A 87 -15.71 2.17 1.31
C GLU A 87 -15.32 0.70 1.10
N PHE A 88 -15.69 0.12 -0.04
CA PHE A 88 -15.31 -1.25 -0.40
C PHE A 88 -13.79 -1.43 -0.44
N LEU A 89 -13.07 -0.53 -1.12
CA LEU A 89 -11.62 -0.59 -1.23
C LEU A 89 -10.93 -0.43 0.13
N LEU A 90 -11.43 0.47 0.98
CA LEU A 90 -10.91 0.65 2.34
C LEU A 90 -11.10 -0.61 3.19
N LYS A 91 -12.30 -1.21 3.17
CA LYS A 91 -12.55 -2.47 3.89
C LYS A 91 -11.63 -3.59 3.42
N LYS A 92 -11.44 -3.72 2.11
CA LYS A 92 -10.53 -4.69 1.52
C LYS A 92 -9.08 -4.49 1.97
N GLU A 93 -8.62 -3.24 2.05
CA GLU A 93 -7.25 -2.96 2.46
C GLU A 93 -7.03 -3.20 3.96
N ILE A 94 -8.02 -2.88 4.80
CA ILE A 94 -8.01 -3.22 6.22
C ILE A 94 -7.91 -4.74 6.41
N GLU A 95 -8.72 -5.51 5.69
CA GLU A 95 -8.69 -6.97 5.78
C GLU A 95 -7.33 -7.54 5.38
N LYS A 96 -6.75 -7.07 4.26
CA LYS A 96 -5.39 -7.46 3.86
C LYS A 96 -4.35 -7.09 4.91
N SER A 97 -4.49 -5.92 5.53
CA SER A 97 -3.57 -5.47 6.57
C SER A 97 -3.64 -6.38 7.79
N LYS A 98 -4.84 -6.73 8.26
CA LYS A 98 -5.04 -7.69 9.36
C LYS A 98 -4.45 -9.05 9.03
N GLN A 99 -4.69 -9.57 7.83
CA GLN A 99 -4.09 -10.85 7.43
C GLN A 99 -2.56 -10.82 7.39
N ARG A 100 -1.95 -9.69 7.02
CA ARG A 100 -0.50 -9.51 7.09
C ARG A 100 -0.01 -9.45 8.53
N GLU A 101 -0.68 -8.68 9.38
CA GLU A 101 -0.40 -8.58 10.80
C GLU A 101 -0.45 -9.97 11.46
N ASP A 102 -1.53 -10.72 11.29
CA ASP A 102 -1.69 -12.06 11.88
C ASP A 102 -0.57 -13.03 11.46
N ARG A 103 -0.13 -12.97 10.20
CA ARG A 103 0.98 -13.80 9.71
C ARG A 103 2.30 -13.43 10.38
N ILE A 104 2.62 -12.13 10.42
CA ILE A 104 3.84 -11.62 11.03
C ILE A 104 3.85 -11.89 12.53
N THR A 105 2.70 -11.79 13.20
CA THR A 105 2.57 -12.09 14.63
C THR A 105 2.88 -13.56 14.90
N LYS A 106 2.30 -14.48 14.12
CA LYS A 106 2.59 -15.93 14.23
C LYS A 106 4.05 -16.26 13.93
N GLU A 107 4.63 -15.65 12.90
CA GLU A 107 6.05 -15.83 12.56
C GLU A 107 6.95 -15.33 13.69
N ASN A 108 6.67 -14.15 14.26
CA ASN A 108 7.43 -13.62 15.39
C ASN A 108 7.29 -14.48 16.65
N GLU A 109 6.10 -15.04 16.92
CA GLU A 109 5.88 -15.98 18.02
C GLU A 109 6.74 -17.23 17.83
N ALA A 110 6.70 -17.85 16.64
CA ALA A 110 7.54 -19.01 16.32
C ALA A 110 9.04 -18.70 16.44
N LEU A 111 9.52 -17.56 15.92
CA LEU A 111 10.92 -17.15 16.04
C LEU A 111 11.34 -16.92 17.50
N ARG A 112 10.44 -16.39 18.34
CA ARG A 112 10.71 -16.22 19.78
C ARG A 112 10.79 -17.56 20.51
N GLU A 113 9.94 -18.52 20.15
CA GLU A 113 10.00 -19.89 20.68
C GLU A 113 11.32 -20.56 20.29
N GLU A 114 11.72 -20.49 19.02
CA GLU A 114 13.01 -21.02 18.54
C GLU A 114 14.20 -20.39 19.26
N LEU A 115 14.18 -19.07 19.48
CA LEU A 115 15.22 -18.37 20.24
C LEU A 115 15.29 -18.85 21.69
N GLU A 116 14.14 -19.07 22.32
CA GLU A 116 14.10 -19.54 23.71
C GLU A 116 14.60 -20.99 23.83
N GLU A 117 14.25 -21.86 22.89
CA GLU A 117 14.81 -23.21 22.81
C GLU A 117 16.33 -23.20 22.63
N LEU A 118 16.84 -22.35 21.74
CA LEU A 118 18.28 -22.22 21.50
C LEU A 118 19.00 -21.70 22.75
N LYS A 119 18.44 -20.71 23.45
CA LYS A 119 18.99 -20.24 24.74
C LYS A 119 19.01 -21.32 25.80
N GLN A 120 17.97 -22.15 25.89
CA GLN A 120 17.94 -23.29 26.81
C GLN A 120 19.02 -24.33 26.46
N LYS A 121 19.20 -24.65 25.17
CA LYS A 121 20.24 -25.56 24.68
C LYS A 121 21.66 -25.01 24.91
N LEU A 122 21.85 -23.69 24.80
CA LEU A 122 23.13 -22.99 25.02
C LEU A 122 23.43 -22.69 26.49
N ASN A 123 22.49 -22.98 27.40
CA ASN A 123 22.71 -22.99 28.85
C ASN A 123 22.84 -24.44 29.37
N PRO A 124 23.86 -25.23 28.96
CA PRO A 124 24.17 -26.45 29.69
C PRO A 124 24.85 -26.02 31.00
N SER A 125 24.07 -25.84 32.05
CA SER A 125 24.50 -25.95 33.45
C SER A 125 25.96 -25.54 33.73
N CYS A 126 26.27 -24.25 33.70
CA CYS A 126 27.37 -23.73 34.51
C CYS A 126 26.83 -23.27 35.88
N SER A 127 25.93 -24.06 36.48
CA SER A 127 25.37 -23.76 37.80
C SER A 127 25.99 -24.59 38.93
N SER A 128 26.99 -25.42 38.67
CA SER A 128 27.62 -26.23 39.74
C SER A 128 29.02 -25.81 40.20
N GLU A 129 29.68 -24.79 39.63
CA GLU A 129 31.06 -24.43 40.06
C GLU A 129 31.34 -22.94 40.37
N SER A 130 30.37 -22.02 40.26
CA SER A 130 30.66 -20.58 40.48
C SER A 130 30.45 -20.07 41.92
N ASN A 131 30.10 -20.93 42.88
CA ASN A 131 29.92 -20.54 44.29
C ASN A 131 31.15 -20.79 45.19
N SER A 132 32.26 -21.33 44.66
CA SER A 132 33.51 -21.52 45.41
C SER A 132 34.34 -20.22 45.50
N LEU A 133 34.25 -19.33 44.51
CA LEU A 133 35.11 -18.15 44.38
C LEU A 133 34.62 -16.88 45.11
N LYS A 134 33.38 -16.86 45.63
CA LYS A 134 32.88 -15.75 46.46
C LYS A 134 33.17 -15.92 47.96
N ARG A 135 33.56 -17.11 48.41
CA ARG A 135 33.76 -17.39 49.85
C ARG A 135 35.17 -17.09 50.37
N MET A 136 36.16 -16.89 49.48
CA MET A 136 37.52 -16.52 49.88
C MET A 136 37.77 -15.00 49.98
N ARG A 137 36.81 -14.14 49.62
CA ARG A 137 37.01 -12.68 49.61
C ARG A 137 36.50 -11.95 50.87
N LEU A 138 36.06 -12.68 51.90
CA LEU A 138 35.47 -12.11 53.13
C LEU A 138 36.28 -12.40 54.41
N MET A 139 37.55 -12.79 54.31
CA MET A 139 38.37 -13.16 55.49
C MET A 139 39.68 -12.39 55.62
N CYS A 140 39.82 -11.20 54.98
CA CYS A 140 41.08 -10.43 55.07
C CYS A 140 40.96 -8.93 55.34
N ASP A 141 39.80 -8.36 55.71
CA ASP A 141 39.67 -6.90 55.91
C ASP A 141 39.01 -6.51 57.24
N ASP A 142 39.44 -7.07 58.37
CA ASP A 142 38.99 -6.63 59.72
C ASP A 142 40.15 -6.37 60.70
N GLN A 143 41.25 -5.81 60.21
CA GLN A 143 42.25 -5.17 61.06
C GLN A 143 42.66 -3.84 60.45
N ASP A 144 42.24 -2.76 61.11
CA ASP A 144 42.74 -1.37 61.02
C ASP A 144 41.71 -0.33 60.54
N ARG A 145 40.86 0.13 61.49
CA ARG A 145 40.51 1.55 61.62
C ARG A 145 39.83 1.87 62.95
N ILE A 146 40.60 1.77 64.02
CA ILE A 146 40.39 2.60 65.21
C ILE A 146 41.07 3.94 64.92
N ALA A 147 40.29 5.04 64.84
CA ALA A 147 40.62 6.42 65.22
C ALA A 147 40.07 7.49 64.24
N GLY A 148 39.38 8.50 64.80
CA GLY A 148 38.98 9.76 64.16
C GLY A 148 37.51 9.79 63.73
N LYS A 149 36.50 10.16 64.53
CA LYS A 149 36.14 11.48 65.15
C LYS A 149 35.89 12.63 64.16
N GLN A 150 34.73 13.28 64.38
CA GLN A 150 34.19 14.59 63.92
C GLN A 150 33.36 14.55 62.62
N VAL A 151 32.02 14.78 62.66
CA VAL A 151 31.26 16.07 62.80
C VAL A 151 31.49 16.92 61.55
N GLU A 152 30.52 17.16 60.66
CA GLU A 152 29.42 18.17 60.62
C GLU A 152 28.36 17.68 59.58
N LEU A 153 27.03 17.68 59.79
CA LEU A 153 26.01 18.75 59.79
C LEU A 153 25.89 19.60 58.49
N GLU A 154 24.62 19.88 58.15
CA GLU A 154 24.04 20.77 57.12
C GLU A 154 23.81 20.13 55.73
N ASP A 155 22.55 19.81 55.37
CA ASP A 155 21.44 20.69 54.93
C ASP A 155 21.69 21.29 53.53
N ASP A 156 20.92 20.84 52.53
CA ASP A 156 19.98 21.70 51.82
C ASP A 156 19.24 20.94 50.71
N ILE A 157 17.93 21.12 50.72
CA ILE A 157 16.93 20.67 49.75
C ILE A 157 16.63 21.88 48.85
N GLU A 158 16.83 21.73 47.53
CA GLU A 158 15.84 22.16 46.52
C GLU A 158 16.10 21.46 45.17
#